data_AF-A0A9P9GYX1-F1
#
_entry.id   AF-A0A9P9GYX1-F1
#
_cell.length_a   1.000
_cell.length_b   1.000
_cell.length_c   1.000
_cell.angle_alpha   90.00
_cell.angle_beta   90.00
_cell.angle_gamma   90.00
#
_symmetry.space_group_name_H-M   'P 1'
#
loop_
_entity.id
_entity.type
_entity.pdbx_description
1 polymer ?
#
loop_
_entity_poly.entity_id
_entity_poly.type
_entity_poly.pdbx_seq_one_letter_code
_entity_poly.pdbx_strand_id
1 'polypeptide(L)' 'LAAAFVALGAATPAPKGCTPGTYSCTPDTKGWQVCNVDRSWVFAGVCPPKTGCLFNKQNGSPYCVPPGFHF' A
#
# COMPACT_ATOMS: atom_id res chain seq x y z
N LEU A 1 -25.10 26.93 35.06
CA LEU A 1 -25.39 26.02 33.93
C LEU A 1 -24.17 26.01 33.01
N ALA A 2 -23.56 24.85 32.76
CA ALA A 2 -22.48 24.70 31.78
C ALA A 2 -22.97 23.78 30.66
N ALA A 3 -23.03 24.29 29.43
CA ALA A 3 -23.40 23.51 28.26
C ALA A 3 -22.15 22.85 27.67
N ALA A 4 -22.14 21.51 27.61
CA ALA A 4 -21.10 20.75 26.94
C ALA A 4 -21.46 20.61 25.45
N PHE A 5 -20.62 21.16 24.57
CA PHE A 5 -20.75 21.00 23.13
C PHE A 5 -20.09 19.68 22.72
N VAL A 6 -20.90 18.70 22.31
CA VAL A 6 -20.40 17.44 21.74
C VAL A 6 -20.10 17.70 20.26
N ALA A 7 -18.83 17.84 19.91
CA ALA A 7 -18.42 17.95 18.52
C ALA A 7 -18.55 16.57 17.85
N LEU A 8 -19.59 16.36 17.06
CA LEU A 8 -19.66 15.22 16.15
C LEU A 8 -18.68 15.46 15.00
N GLY A 9 -17.52 14.81 15.07
CA GLY A 9 -16.59 14.77 13.94
C GLY A 9 -17.25 14.09 12.75
N ALA A 10 -17.53 14.83 11.69
CA ALA A 10 -17.98 14.27 10.43
C ALA A 10 -16.85 13.41 9.83
N ALA A 11 -17.02 12.09 9.82
CA ALA A 11 -16.12 11.20 9.11
C ALA A 11 -16.25 11.47 7.60
N THR A 12 -15.26 12.14 7.03
CA THR A 12 -15.18 12.28 5.57
C THR A 12 -14.93 10.89 4.96
N PRO A 13 -15.68 10.51 3.90
CA PRO A 13 -15.43 9.24 3.23
C PRO A 13 -13.98 9.19 2.74
N ALA A 14 -13.26 8.13 3.12
CA ALA A 14 -11.93 7.91 2.58
C ALA A 14 -12.03 7.80 1.05
N PRO A 15 -11.11 8.43 0.30
CA PRO A 15 -11.08 8.29 -1.15
C PRO A 15 -10.99 6.81 -1.54
N LYS A 16 -11.78 6.40 -2.53
CA LYS A 16 -11.72 5.02 -3.06
C LYS A 16 -10.40 4.81 -3.82
N GLY A 17 -9.85 3.61 -3.74
CA GLY A 17 -8.62 3.22 -4.42
C GLY A 17 -7.38 3.36 -3.54
N CYS A 18 -6.20 3.32 -4.17
CA CYS A 18 -4.92 3.42 -3.47
C CYS A 18 -4.51 4.89 -3.26
N THR A 19 -3.51 5.11 -2.40
CA THR A 19 -2.91 6.42 -2.18
C THR A 19 -1.83 6.67 -3.23
N PRO A 20 -1.93 7.73 -4.08
CA PRO A 20 -0.92 8.00 -5.10
C PRO A 20 0.51 8.05 -4.55
N GLY A 21 1.46 7.50 -5.31
CA GLY A 21 2.87 7.44 -4.90
C GLY A 21 3.20 6.34 -3.88
N THR A 22 2.23 5.54 -3.46
CA THR A 22 2.48 4.32 -2.68
C THR A 22 2.79 3.13 -3.55
N TYR A 23 3.41 2.14 -2.93
CA TYR A 23 3.84 0.91 -3.58
C TYR A 23 3.13 -0.27 -2.93
N SER A 24 3.02 -1.37 -3.67
CA SER A 24 2.54 -2.65 -3.14
C SER A 24 3.18 -3.79 -3.92
N CYS A 25 3.19 -4.98 -3.33
CA CYS A 25 3.33 -6.21 -4.10
C CYS A 25 2.08 -6.43 -4.96
N THR A 26 2.25 -7.11 -6.09
CA THR A 26 1.11 -7.63 -6.87
C THR A 26 0.37 -8.71 -6.07
N PRO A 27 -0.92 -8.98 -6.36
CA PRO A 27 -1.70 -9.99 -5.64
C PRO A 27 -1.12 -11.40 -5.69
N ASP A 28 -0.42 -11.74 -6.77
CA ASP A 28 0.26 -13.03 -6.95
C ASP A 28 1.68 -13.08 -6.34
N THR A 29 2.09 -11.97 -5.71
CA THR A 29 3.42 -11.74 -5.11
C THR A 29 4.59 -12.00 -6.07
N LYS A 30 4.35 -11.95 -7.39
CA LYS A 30 5.38 -12.15 -8.43
C LYS A 30 5.98 -10.86 -8.94
N GLY A 31 5.49 -9.71 -8.47
CA GLY A 31 5.98 -8.41 -8.87
C GLY A 31 5.55 -7.34 -7.91
N TRP A 32 5.69 -6.10 -8.35
CA TRP A 32 5.31 -4.92 -7.60
C TRP A 32 4.59 -3.91 -8.50
N GLN A 33 3.82 -3.05 -7.85
CA GLN A 33 2.93 -2.09 -8.47
C GLN A 33 3.03 -0.75 -7.75
N VAL A 34 2.77 0.32 -8.48
CA VAL A 34 2.75 1.71 -8.00
C VAL A 34 1.32 2.22 -8.10
N CYS A 35 0.89 2.95 -7.09
CA CYS A 35 -0.37 3.67 -7.16
C CYS A 35 -0.19 4.95 -7.98
N ASN A 36 -0.87 5.03 -9.12
CA ASN A 36 -0.84 6.23 -9.95
C ASN A 36 -1.73 7.36 -9.36
N VAL A 37 -1.73 8.52 -10.02
CA VAL A 37 -2.51 9.69 -9.61
C VAL A 37 -4.03 9.47 -9.69
N ASP A 38 -4.47 8.53 -10.53
CA ASP A 38 -5.87 8.11 -10.67
C ASP A 38 -6.30 7.12 -9.59
N ARG A 39 -5.48 6.91 -8.55
CA ARG A 39 -5.73 5.98 -7.43
C ARG A 39 -5.89 4.53 -7.88
N SER A 40 -5.26 4.18 -9.00
CA SER A 40 -5.26 2.86 -9.59
C SER A 40 -3.88 2.23 -9.47
N TRP A 41 -3.86 0.93 -9.18
CA TRP A 41 -2.62 0.17 -9.16
C TRP A 41 -2.14 -0.11 -10.57
N VAL A 42 -0.92 0.34 -10.87
CA VAL A 42 -0.26 0.11 -12.15
C VAL A 42 0.92 -0.81 -11.91
N PHE A 43 1.00 -1.87 -12.71
CA PHE A 43 2.11 -2.80 -12.68
C PHE A 43 3.44 -2.08 -12.97
N ALA A 44 4.45 -2.31 -12.14
CA ALA A 44 5.72 -1.60 -12.22
C ALA A 44 6.94 -2.51 -12.46
N GLY A 45 6.84 -3.80 -12.09
CA GLY A 45 7.90 -4.74 -12.44
C GLY A 45 7.65 -6.17 -11.95
N VAL A 46 8.30 -7.13 -12.62
CA VAL A 46 8.31 -8.55 -12.25
C VAL A 46 9.50 -8.80 -11.33
N CYS A 47 9.32 -9.65 -10.32
CA CYS A 47 10.42 -10.16 -9.53
C CYS A 47 11.23 -11.22 -10.30
N PRO A 48 12.57 -11.25 -10.14
CA PRO A 48 13.40 -12.28 -10.76
C PRO A 48 12.93 -13.72 -10.45
N PRO A 49 13.23 -14.70 -11.32
CA PRO A 49 12.91 -16.09 -11.05
C PRO A 49 13.40 -16.55 -9.67
N LYS A 50 12.62 -17.42 -9.02
CA LYS A 50 12.88 -17.94 -7.67
C LYS A 50 12.90 -16.89 -6.54
N THR A 51 12.43 -15.67 -6.79
CA THR A 51 12.16 -14.66 -5.76
C THR A 51 10.66 -14.37 -5.66
N GLY A 52 10.25 -13.74 -4.56
CA GLY A 52 8.88 -13.26 -4.36
C GLY A 52 8.89 -11.84 -3.83
N CYS A 53 7.82 -11.10 -4.09
CA CYS A 53 7.65 -9.77 -3.53
C CYS A 53 7.27 -9.85 -2.05
N LEU A 54 8.02 -9.15 -1.20
CA LEU A 54 7.70 -8.91 0.21
C LEU A 54 7.69 -7.40 0.47
N PHE A 55 6.68 -6.92 1.19
CA PHE A 55 6.54 -5.50 1.50
C PHE A 55 7.18 -5.16 2.84
N ASN A 56 8.15 -4.24 2.84
CA ASN A 56 8.76 -3.72 4.05
C ASN A 56 7.88 -2.59 4.61
N LYS A 57 7.24 -2.84 5.74
CA LYS A 57 6.37 -1.86 6.40
C LYS A 57 7.14 -0.68 7.02
N GLN A 58 8.42 -0.85 7.34
CA GLN A 58 9.23 0.21 7.97
C GLN A 58 9.52 1.36 7.01
N ASN A 59 9.72 1.05 5.72
CA ASN A 59 10.02 2.06 4.69
C ASN A 59 8.95 2.16 3.59
N GLY A 60 7.87 1.39 3.69
CA GLY A 60 6.74 1.44 2.76
C GLY A 60 7.06 0.97 1.34
N SER A 61 8.04 0.07 1.17
CA SER A 61 8.52 -0.36 -0.15
C SER A 61 8.50 -1.88 -0.34
N PRO A 62 8.15 -2.38 -1.56
CA PRO A 62 8.25 -3.78 -1.92
C PRO A 62 9.68 -4.15 -2.34
N TYR A 63 10.08 -5.39 -2.04
CA TYR A 63 11.36 -5.96 -2.48
C TYR A 63 11.17 -7.37 -3.01
N CYS A 64 11.94 -7.72 -4.03
CA CYS A 64 12.04 -9.10 -4.50
C CYS A 64 13.09 -9.82 -3.67
N VAL A 65 12.66 -10.78 -2.86
CA VAL A 65 13.49 -11.47 -1.87
C VAL A 65 13.47 -12.98 -2.10
N PRO A 66 14.53 -13.71 -1.70
CA PRO A 66 14.54 -15.17 -1.77
C PRO A 66 13.51 -15.79 -0.80
N PRO A 67 13.11 -17.07 -1.01
CA PRO A 67 12.23 -17.77 -0.09
C PRO A 67 12.79 -17.83 1.33
N GLY A 68 11.94 -17.63 2.33
CA GLY A 68 12.33 -17.64 3.76
C GLY A 68 12.96 -16.34 4.26
N PHE A 69 13.04 -15.29 3.44
CA PHE A 69 13.45 -13.96 3.88
C PHE A 69 12.35 -13.27 4.70
N HIS A 70 12.76 -12.54 5.74
CA HIS A 70 11.89 -11.73 6.60
C HIS A 70 12.56 -10.37 6.87
N PHE A 71 11.75 -9.31 6.96
CA PHE A 71 12.20 -7.97 7.35
C PHE A 71 12.29 -7.81 8.86
#